data_AF-A0A925RDE7-F1
#
_entry.id   AF-A0A925RDE7-F1
#
_cell.length_a   1.000
_cell.length_b   1.000
_cell.length_c   1.000
_cell.angle_alpha   90.00
_cell.angle_beta   90.00
_cell.angle_gamma   90.00
#
_symmetry.space_group_name_H-M   'P 1'
#
loop_
_entity.id
_entity.type
_entity.pdbx_description
1 polymer ?
#
loop_
_entity_poly.entity_id
_entity_poly.type
_entity_poly.pdbx_seq_one_letter_code
_entity_poly.pdbx_strand_id
1 'polypeptide(L)'
;MARCIAMLFRSAIQSLRMSVDRRRSIRRHASTTGRLANIDALEVRMLLSATVGDHDHGLAEFLDSDFRPDSVSLLTSPGGFLTTPRSGNPQAIADQFLVSQSSSLGLTAADLSYRVTSSSVSAQSGTTHVYLQQTLNGLDILNAVANVSVAKSGAVVSAGSSFVATTGAAGAARVLSLPALPANSAAEALESFAEKLGITVPGILTSTYFASNQVPTNVLRHGESDVVVLSAPGISRHAIPAERVLIPTKEGLETGWRLNVQMNDGSHWYDAAVSATNGAVLSVSDWVSDASYNVFAAPKESPSDGGRTNLVNPQNAVASPFGWHDTNGVAGAEFTTTTGNNVSAYTDTDANNVPDAGSAPNGTAALLFNFALDLAQAPSTYRPAAVTNLFYANNFIHDVVHHHGFDEVSGNFQVRNYSGLGTGGDPVNAEAQDGGGLNNANFATPPDGTSPRMQMFNWTLSTPSRDGDFDNGIIYHEFGHGISNRLTGGPANSSALTTLQSRGMGEGWSDFFALMLTQTATDLAGDVRGIGTYALNQ
;
A
#
# COMPACT_ATOMS: atom_id res chain seq x y z
N MET A 1 -3.64 21.78 32.95
CA MET A 1 -2.38 21.03 33.20
C MET A 1 -2.61 19.64 33.80
N ALA A 2 -3.07 19.45 35.05
CA ALA A 2 -3.41 18.10 35.57
C ALA A 2 -4.60 17.41 34.86
N ARG A 3 -5.32 18.12 33.97
CA ARG A 3 -6.49 17.61 33.24
C ARG A 3 -6.18 16.92 31.90
N CYS A 4 -5.11 17.26 31.18
CA CYS A 4 -4.77 16.58 29.91
C CYS A 4 -4.08 15.24 30.18
N ILE A 5 -3.09 15.22 31.08
CA ILE A 5 -2.46 13.97 31.56
C ILE A 5 -3.51 13.05 32.20
N ALA A 6 -4.43 13.58 33.02
CA ALA A 6 -5.52 12.76 33.58
C ALA A 6 -6.61 12.35 32.57
N MET A 7 -6.79 13.05 31.44
CA MET A 7 -7.71 12.64 30.36
C MET A 7 -7.14 11.43 29.59
N LEU A 8 -5.83 11.45 29.31
CA LEU A 8 -5.09 10.30 28.77
C LEU A 8 -5.28 9.05 29.65
N PHE A 9 -5.11 9.20 30.98
CA PHE A 9 -5.27 8.09 31.92
C PHE A 9 -6.74 7.65 32.14
N ARG A 10 -7.71 8.56 32.08
CA ARG A 10 -9.14 8.21 32.29
C ARG A 10 -9.77 7.49 31.10
N SER A 11 -9.39 7.84 29.86
CA SER A 11 -9.93 7.21 28.65
C SER A 11 -9.55 5.72 28.57
N ALA A 12 -8.28 5.40 28.89
CA ALA A 12 -7.78 4.02 28.92
C ALA A 12 -8.49 3.14 29.98
N ILE A 13 -8.76 3.69 31.17
CA ILE A 13 -9.40 2.95 32.27
C ILE A 13 -10.91 2.74 32.02
N GLN A 14 -11.57 3.65 31.31
CA GLN A 14 -13.02 3.58 31.06
C GLN A 14 -13.38 2.55 29.98
N SER A 15 -12.51 2.32 28.98
CA SER A 15 -12.65 1.23 28.02
C SER A 15 -12.46 -0.16 28.62
N LEU A 16 -11.63 -0.31 29.67
CA LEU A 16 -11.45 -1.61 30.35
C LEU A 16 -12.68 -2.07 31.14
N ARG A 17 -13.45 -1.14 31.74
CA ARG A 17 -14.65 -1.51 32.52
C ARG A 17 -15.83 -1.98 31.66
N MET A 18 -15.91 -1.56 30.40
CA MET A 18 -17.02 -2.00 29.51
C MET A 18 -16.77 -3.37 28.87
N SER A 19 -15.53 -3.85 28.82
CA SER A 19 -15.15 -5.15 28.24
C SER A 19 -15.33 -6.33 29.22
N VAL A 20 -15.16 -6.09 30.52
CA VAL A 20 -15.22 -7.15 31.56
C VAL A 20 -16.66 -7.58 31.86
N ASP A 21 -17.66 -6.70 31.74
CA ASP A 21 -19.06 -7.03 32.03
C ASP A 21 -19.80 -7.77 30.89
N ARG A 22 -19.21 -7.89 29.69
CA ARG A 22 -19.82 -8.64 28.56
C ARG A 22 -19.30 -10.07 28.36
N ARG A 23 -18.27 -10.52 29.08
CA ARG A 23 -17.64 -11.85 28.90
C ARG A 23 -17.96 -12.88 30.00
N ARG A 24 -19.08 -12.73 30.73
CA ARG A 24 -19.56 -13.75 31.69
C ARG A 24 -20.68 -14.67 31.17
N SER A 25 -21.01 -14.57 29.89
CA SER A 25 -21.98 -15.44 29.24
C SER A 25 -21.36 -15.91 27.92
N ILE A 26 -21.30 -17.23 27.71
CA ILE A 26 -20.90 -17.93 26.47
C ILE A 26 -19.43 -18.41 26.43
N ARG A 27 -19.14 -19.58 27.03
CA ARG A 27 -18.74 -20.83 26.33
C ARG A 27 -18.13 -21.87 27.27
N ARG A 28 -18.79 -23.04 27.31
CA ARG A 28 -18.24 -24.36 27.65
C ARG A 28 -18.15 -25.17 26.35
N HIS A 29 -17.13 -26.04 26.25
CA HIS A 29 -16.91 -27.13 25.26
C HIS A 29 -16.29 -26.69 23.91
N ALA A 30 -15.37 -27.40 23.23
CA ALA A 30 -14.53 -28.61 23.44
C ALA A 30 -13.48 -28.61 22.27
N SER A 31 -12.18 -28.81 22.53
CA SER A 31 -11.34 -30.01 22.27
C SER A 31 -10.85 -30.32 20.82
N THR A 32 -9.51 -30.20 20.66
CA THR A 32 -8.51 -31.15 20.06
C THR A 32 -8.45 -31.56 18.57
N THR A 33 -7.20 -31.80 18.15
CA THR A 33 -6.60 -32.43 16.93
C THR A 33 -6.27 -31.44 15.79
N GLY A 34 -5.10 -31.40 15.12
CA GLY A 34 -3.84 -32.17 15.18
C GLY A 34 -3.41 -32.62 13.79
N ARG A 35 -2.49 -31.90 13.10
CA ARG A 35 -1.49 -32.43 12.14
C ARG A 35 -0.62 -31.31 11.52
N LEU A 36 0.69 -31.40 11.76
CA LEU A 36 1.78 -30.73 11.05
C LEU A 36 2.71 -31.81 10.48
N ALA A 37 3.56 -31.39 9.54
CA ALA A 37 4.62 -32.09 8.80
C ALA A 37 4.19 -32.65 7.43
N ASN A 38 4.91 -32.48 6.33
CA ASN A 38 6.16 -31.77 5.98
C ASN A 38 6.20 -31.77 4.43
N ILE A 39 6.94 -30.84 3.80
CA ILE A 39 7.83 -31.10 2.65
C ILE A 39 8.61 -29.80 2.39
N ASP A 40 9.90 -29.84 2.72
CA ASP A 40 10.94 -29.04 2.07
C ASP A 40 11.24 -29.67 0.71
N ALA A 41 11.38 -28.86 -0.34
CA ALA A 41 12.44 -28.98 -1.35
C ALA A 41 12.35 -27.93 -2.46
N LEU A 42 13.38 -27.07 -2.48
CA LEU A 42 14.14 -26.61 -3.65
C LEU A 42 13.47 -25.70 -4.71
N GLU A 43 14.16 -24.56 -4.88
CA GLU A 43 13.92 -23.46 -5.81
C GLU A 43 13.65 -23.86 -7.26
N VAL A 44 12.68 -23.17 -7.88
CA VAL A 44 12.69 -22.87 -9.31
C VAL A 44 12.55 -21.36 -9.46
N ARG A 45 13.58 -20.73 -10.03
CA ARG A 45 13.52 -19.36 -10.53
C ARG A 45 12.36 -19.24 -11.53
N MET A 46 11.32 -18.47 -11.18
CA MET A 46 10.36 -17.95 -12.14
C MET A 46 10.13 -16.45 -11.90
N LEU A 47 10.27 -15.70 -12.97
CA LEU A 47 9.99 -14.28 -13.08
C LEU A 47 8.55 -13.96 -12.66
N LEU A 48 8.36 -12.82 -11.98
CA LEU A 48 7.14 -12.00 -12.01
C LEU A 48 5.81 -12.77 -12.01
N SER A 49 5.39 -13.26 -10.83
CA SER A 49 3.97 -13.34 -10.52
C SER A 49 3.76 -12.77 -9.12
N ALA A 50 3.19 -11.57 -9.06
CA ALA A 50 2.68 -11.00 -7.82
C ALA A 50 1.51 -11.86 -7.34
N THR A 51 1.73 -12.68 -6.31
CA THR A 51 0.66 -13.12 -5.42
C THR A 51 0.53 -12.07 -4.33
N VAL A 52 -0.51 -11.26 -4.46
CA VAL A 52 -1.00 -10.34 -3.43
C VAL A 52 -1.51 -11.18 -2.26
N GLY A 53 -0.84 -11.10 -1.12
CA GLY A 53 -1.40 -11.45 0.20
C GLY A 53 -1.48 -10.15 0.97
N ASP A 54 -2.61 -9.45 0.94
CA ASP A 54 -3.84 -9.67 1.71
C ASP A 54 -3.79 -8.96 3.08
N HIS A 55 -4.03 -7.66 3.01
CA HIS A 55 -4.79 -6.87 3.98
C HIS A 55 -5.40 -5.69 3.21
N ASP A 56 -6.29 -6.06 2.29
CA ASP A 56 -7.09 -5.13 1.50
C ASP A 56 -8.41 -4.86 2.24
N HIS A 57 -8.94 -3.65 2.13
CA HIS A 57 -10.18 -3.23 2.78
C HIS A 57 -11.39 -3.94 2.17
N GLY A 58 -11.58 -5.22 2.50
CA GLY A 58 -12.77 -6.00 2.17
C GLY A 58 -13.01 -6.23 0.68
N LEU A 59 -12.10 -5.88 -0.23
CA LEU A 59 -12.25 -6.14 -1.67
C LEU A 59 -11.48 -7.38 -2.14
N ALA A 60 -10.37 -7.77 -1.48
CA ALA A 60 -9.59 -8.96 -1.82
C ALA A 60 -10.38 -10.29 -1.75
N GLU A 61 -11.34 -10.44 -0.81
CA GLU A 61 -12.22 -11.63 -0.76
C GLU A 61 -13.17 -11.75 -1.96
N PHE A 62 -13.30 -10.69 -2.78
CA PHE A 62 -14.18 -10.66 -3.95
C PHE A 62 -13.46 -10.75 -5.30
N LEU A 63 -12.12 -10.83 -5.29
CA LEU A 63 -11.25 -10.82 -6.48
C LEU A 63 -10.91 -12.22 -7.02
N ASP A 64 -11.52 -13.29 -6.49
CA ASP A 64 -11.17 -14.65 -6.88
C ASP A 64 -12.11 -15.26 -7.95
N SER A 65 -11.47 -15.78 -9.00
CA SER A 65 -11.92 -16.71 -10.04
C SER A 65 -12.73 -16.29 -11.27
N ASP A 66 -13.55 -15.22 -11.27
CA ASP A 66 -14.54 -15.06 -12.36
C ASP A 66 -14.15 -14.14 -13.54
N PHE A 67 -13.09 -13.34 -13.45
CA PHE A 67 -12.87 -12.20 -14.38
C PHE A 67 -11.55 -12.21 -15.19
N ARG A 68 -10.71 -13.24 -15.07
CA ARG A 68 -9.50 -13.30 -15.91
C ARG A 68 -9.86 -13.91 -17.26
N PRO A 69 -9.41 -13.35 -18.41
CA PRO A 69 -9.40 -14.14 -19.63
C PRO A 69 -8.69 -15.47 -19.32
N ASP A 70 -9.38 -16.59 -19.56
CA ASP A 70 -9.00 -17.94 -19.10
C ASP A 70 -7.57 -18.34 -19.47
N SER A 71 -6.97 -17.64 -20.45
CA SER A 71 -5.60 -17.84 -20.90
C SER A 71 -4.91 -16.51 -21.23
N VAL A 72 -3.75 -16.27 -20.62
CA VAL A 72 -2.75 -15.31 -21.12
C VAL A 72 -1.69 -16.10 -21.87
N SER A 73 -1.50 -15.76 -23.15
CA SER A 73 -0.49 -16.39 -24.00
C SER A 73 0.71 -15.47 -24.15
N LEU A 74 1.90 -15.98 -23.80
CA LEU A 74 3.17 -15.31 -24.01
C LEU A 74 4.01 -16.09 -25.02
N LEU A 75 4.27 -15.48 -26.17
CA LEU A 75 5.15 -16.01 -27.20
C LEU A 75 6.52 -15.33 -27.07
N THR A 76 7.54 -16.14 -26.74
CA THR A 76 8.94 -15.72 -26.68
C THR A 76 9.83 -16.81 -27.26
N SER A 77 10.99 -16.43 -27.81
CA SER A 77 12.01 -17.37 -28.26
C SER A 77 13.27 -17.17 -27.40
N PRO A 78 13.70 -18.16 -26.59
CA PRO A 78 14.85 -18.04 -25.69
C PRO A 78 16.19 -17.70 -26.37
N GLY A 79 16.27 -17.77 -27.70
CA GLY A 79 17.49 -17.55 -28.48
C GLY A 79 17.35 -16.59 -29.66
N GLY A 80 16.25 -15.82 -29.78
CA GLY A 80 16.12 -14.89 -30.90
C GLY A 80 14.72 -14.32 -31.12
N PHE A 81 14.42 -14.04 -32.39
CA PHE A 81 13.14 -13.47 -32.82
C PHE A 81 12.11 -14.59 -33.08
N LEU A 82 10.83 -14.30 -32.86
CA LEU A 82 9.69 -15.16 -33.23
C LEU A 82 9.50 -15.28 -34.74
N THR A 83 10.00 -14.31 -35.50
CA THR A 83 9.98 -14.32 -36.97
C THR A 83 11.35 -13.94 -37.53
N THR A 84 11.60 -14.30 -38.78
CA THR A 84 12.73 -13.72 -39.53
C THR A 84 12.49 -12.23 -39.78
N PRO A 85 13.56 -11.43 -39.99
CA PRO A 85 13.45 -10.03 -40.41
C PRO A 85 12.56 -9.83 -41.64
N ARG A 86 11.84 -8.71 -41.67
CA ARG A 86 10.95 -8.34 -42.78
C ARG A 86 10.85 -6.82 -42.90
N SER A 87 10.85 -6.28 -44.11
CA SER A 87 10.56 -4.85 -44.32
C SER A 87 9.07 -4.57 -44.21
N GLY A 88 8.70 -3.43 -43.64
CA GLY A 88 7.30 -2.99 -43.57
C GLY A 88 7.02 -2.08 -42.39
N ASN A 89 5.76 -1.61 -42.32
CA ASN A 89 5.26 -0.90 -41.16
C ASN A 89 5.17 -1.88 -39.96
N PRO A 90 5.74 -1.56 -38.78
CA PRO A 90 5.69 -2.43 -37.60
C PRO A 90 4.29 -2.86 -37.15
N GLN A 91 3.30 -1.98 -37.27
CA GLN A 91 1.90 -2.32 -36.96
C GLN A 91 1.36 -3.37 -37.92
N ALA A 92 1.61 -3.23 -39.23
CA ALA A 92 1.20 -4.25 -40.21
C ALA A 92 1.91 -5.60 -39.98
N ILE A 93 3.16 -5.57 -39.51
CA ILE A 93 3.90 -6.78 -39.12
C ILE A 93 3.24 -7.42 -37.87
N ALA A 94 2.89 -6.61 -36.87
CA ALA A 94 2.18 -7.07 -35.67
C ALA A 94 0.81 -7.70 -36.01
N ASP A 95 0.03 -7.05 -36.87
CA ASP A 95 -1.27 -7.55 -37.34
C ASP A 95 -1.13 -8.91 -38.03
N GLN A 96 -0.20 -9.01 -38.98
CA GLN A 96 0.08 -10.27 -39.68
C GLN A 96 0.55 -11.37 -38.74
N PHE A 97 1.36 -11.01 -37.74
CA PHE A 97 1.83 -11.94 -36.73
C PHE A 97 0.66 -12.51 -35.91
N LEU A 98 -0.22 -11.66 -35.37
CA LEU A 98 -1.40 -12.10 -34.61
C LEU A 98 -2.32 -13.00 -35.44
N VAL A 99 -2.58 -12.65 -36.69
CA VAL A 99 -3.35 -13.50 -37.61
C VAL A 99 -2.69 -14.87 -37.77
N SER A 100 -1.38 -14.90 -38.01
CA SER A 100 -0.64 -16.16 -38.20
C SER A 100 -0.57 -17.04 -36.95
N GLN A 101 -0.65 -16.42 -35.76
CA GLN A 101 -0.59 -17.09 -34.46
C GLN A 101 -1.97 -17.31 -33.83
N SER A 102 -3.07 -16.93 -34.48
CA SER A 102 -4.42 -17.06 -33.92
C SER A 102 -4.70 -18.46 -33.36
N SER A 103 -4.43 -19.52 -34.13
CA SER A 103 -4.60 -20.90 -33.66
C SER A 103 -3.73 -21.27 -32.47
N SER A 104 -2.49 -20.78 -32.38
CA SER A 104 -1.59 -21.05 -31.24
C SER A 104 -1.98 -20.26 -29.99
N LEU A 105 -2.72 -19.16 -30.17
CA LEU A 105 -3.33 -18.35 -29.11
C LEU A 105 -4.75 -18.86 -28.72
N GLY A 106 -5.24 -19.94 -29.32
CA GLY A 106 -6.59 -20.45 -29.07
C GLY A 106 -7.72 -19.59 -29.67
N LEU A 107 -7.39 -18.75 -30.65
CA LEU A 107 -8.29 -17.79 -31.29
C LEU A 107 -8.65 -18.23 -32.72
N THR A 108 -9.80 -17.77 -33.17
CA THR A 108 -10.26 -17.85 -34.56
C THR A 108 -10.15 -16.49 -35.24
N ALA A 109 -10.34 -16.45 -36.56
CA ALA A 109 -10.39 -15.18 -37.30
C ALA A 109 -11.51 -14.24 -36.81
N ALA A 110 -12.60 -14.77 -36.24
CA ALA A 110 -13.69 -13.97 -35.69
C ALA A 110 -13.28 -13.22 -34.41
N ASP A 111 -12.25 -13.71 -33.71
CA ASP A 111 -11.78 -13.14 -32.45
C ASP A 111 -10.75 -12.02 -32.67
N LEU A 112 -10.28 -11.83 -33.90
CA LEU A 112 -9.29 -10.82 -34.27
C LEU A 112 -9.91 -9.47 -34.66
N SER A 113 -11.04 -9.12 -34.05
CA SER A 113 -11.53 -7.74 -34.09
C SER A 113 -10.89 -6.97 -32.94
N TYR A 114 -10.12 -5.95 -33.28
CA TYR A 114 -9.38 -5.14 -32.31
C TYR A 114 -9.08 -3.76 -32.88
N ARG A 115 -8.70 -2.84 -32.01
CA ARG A 115 -8.06 -1.57 -32.41
C ARG A 115 -6.64 -1.49 -31.87
N VAL A 116 -5.79 -0.75 -32.56
CA VAL A 116 -4.46 -0.39 -32.04
C VAL A 116 -4.65 0.81 -31.14
N THR A 117 -4.36 0.65 -29.85
CA THR A 117 -4.52 1.71 -28.84
C THR A 117 -3.33 2.65 -28.82
N SER A 118 -2.13 2.11 -29.01
CA SER A 118 -0.91 2.91 -29.11
C SER A 118 0.22 2.14 -29.79
N SER A 119 1.21 2.89 -30.25
CA SER A 119 2.48 2.34 -30.70
C SER A 119 3.60 3.25 -30.21
N SER A 120 4.68 2.67 -29.67
CA SER A 120 5.83 3.42 -29.18
C SER A 120 7.14 2.82 -29.66
N VAL A 121 8.15 3.66 -29.89
CA VAL A 121 9.48 3.21 -30.33
C VAL A 121 10.46 3.39 -29.18
N SER A 122 11.12 2.30 -28.78
CA SER A 122 12.23 2.34 -27.84
C SER A 122 13.40 3.12 -28.45
N ALA A 123 13.76 4.25 -27.84
CA ALA A 123 14.89 5.06 -28.30
C ALA A 123 16.24 4.31 -28.25
N GLN A 124 16.36 3.35 -27.31
CA GLN A 124 17.59 2.59 -27.08
C GLN A 124 17.75 1.44 -28.09
N SER A 125 16.69 0.66 -28.31
CA SER A 125 16.76 -0.55 -29.15
C SER A 125 16.24 -0.34 -30.58
N GLY A 126 15.48 0.74 -30.82
CA GLY A 126 14.73 0.93 -32.06
C GLY A 126 13.55 -0.03 -32.23
N THR A 127 13.22 -0.84 -31.22
CA THR A 127 12.06 -1.74 -31.22
C THR A 127 10.78 -0.92 -31.14
N THR A 128 9.81 -1.24 -31.99
CA THR A 128 8.45 -0.69 -31.93
C THR A 128 7.54 -1.65 -31.16
N HIS A 129 6.88 -1.14 -30.11
CA HIS A 129 5.88 -1.87 -29.34
C HIS A 129 4.50 -1.43 -29.80
N VAL A 130 3.68 -2.37 -30.25
CA VAL A 130 2.31 -2.14 -30.73
C VAL A 130 1.34 -2.72 -29.70
N TYR A 131 0.39 -1.91 -29.23
CA TYR A 131 -0.59 -2.28 -28.22
C TYR A 131 -1.99 -2.32 -28.83
N LEU A 132 -2.74 -3.38 -28.55
CA LEU A 132 -4.02 -3.68 -29.17
C LEU A 132 -5.06 -4.01 -28.11
N GLN A 133 -6.29 -3.57 -28.33
CA GLN A 133 -7.45 -3.85 -27.48
C GLN A 133 -8.48 -4.60 -28.31
N GLN A 134 -8.85 -5.81 -27.89
CA GLN A 134 -9.89 -6.59 -28.54
C GLN A 134 -11.23 -5.89 -28.41
N THR A 135 -12.01 -5.93 -29.48
CA THR A 135 -13.33 -5.36 -29.54
C THR A 135 -14.31 -6.38 -30.11
N LEU A 136 -15.58 -6.26 -29.75
CA LEU A 136 -16.66 -7.01 -30.36
C LEU A 136 -17.88 -6.10 -30.48
N ASN A 137 -18.41 -5.98 -31.69
CA ASN A 137 -19.52 -5.07 -32.02
C ASN A 137 -19.27 -3.61 -31.60
N GLY A 138 -18.00 -3.17 -31.68
CA GLY A 138 -17.59 -1.80 -31.34
C GLY A 138 -17.45 -1.53 -29.84
N LEU A 139 -17.61 -2.54 -28.97
CA LEU A 139 -17.33 -2.44 -27.54
C LEU A 139 -16.00 -3.09 -27.21
N ASP A 140 -15.28 -2.51 -26.26
CA ASP A 140 -14.07 -3.10 -25.70
C ASP A 140 -14.41 -4.34 -24.90
N ILE A 141 -13.63 -5.40 -25.09
CA ILE A 141 -13.63 -6.54 -24.17
C ILE A 141 -12.61 -6.23 -23.08
N LEU A 142 -13.09 -5.98 -21.87
CA LEU A 142 -12.28 -5.53 -20.74
C LEU A 142 -11.10 -6.49 -20.50
N ASN A 143 -9.89 -5.92 -20.42
CA ASN A 143 -8.62 -6.64 -20.23
C ASN A 143 -8.26 -7.69 -21.30
N ALA A 144 -8.98 -7.76 -22.42
CA ALA A 144 -8.61 -8.55 -23.58
C ALA A 144 -7.69 -7.73 -24.51
N VAL A 145 -6.39 -7.75 -24.20
CA VAL A 145 -5.38 -6.93 -24.86
C VAL A 145 -4.32 -7.80 -25.55
N ALA A 146 -3.58 -7.20 -26.48
CA ALA A 146 -2.40 -7.81 -27.04
C ALA A 146 -1.28 -6.79 -27.16
N ASN A 147 -0.04 -7.25 -27.10
CA ASN A 147 1.14 -6.44 -27.33
C ASN A 147 2.11 -7.20 -28.22
N VAL A 148 2.64 -6.54 -29.25
CA VAL A 148 3.62 -7.14 -30.17
C VAL A 148 4.82 -6.22 -30.27
N SER A 149 6.01 -6.76 -29.99
CA SER A 149 7.26 -6.01 -30.09
C SER A 149 7.98 -6.37 -31.38
N VAL A 150 8.21 -5.39 -32.25
CA VAL A 150 8.82 -5.55 -33.57
C VAL A 150 10.16 -4.82 -33.59
N ALA A 151 11.25 -5.57 -33.78
CA ALA A 151 12.59 -5.01 -33.84
C ALA A 151 12.77 -4.05 -35.02
N LYS A 152 13.84 -3.24 -35.01
CA LYS A 152 14.21 -2.36 -36.13
C LYS A 152 14.38 -3.11 -37.46
N SER A 153 14.75 -4.39 -37.40
CA SER A 153 14.86 -5.30 -38.55
C SER A 153 13.50 -5.79 -39.09
N GLY A 154 12.41 -5.44 -38.41
CA GLY A 154 11.05 -5.93 -38.64
C GLY A 154 10.81 -7.38 -38.21
N ALA A 155 11.75 -7.98 -37.47
CA ALA A 155 11.55 -9.26 -36.83
C ALA A 155 10.72 -9.10 -35.55
N VAL A 156 9.75 -9.98 -35.29
CA VAL A 156 8.97 -9.97 -34.04
C VAL A 156 9.84 -10.52 -32.91
N VAL A 157 10.00 -9.75 -31.83
CA VAL A 157 10.81 -10.09 -30.66
C VAL A 157 9.99 -10.90 -29.66
N SER A 158 8.80 -10.41 -29.36
CA SER A 158 7.89 -10.98 -28.37
C SER A 158 6.46 -10.60 -28.71
N ALA A 159 5.52 -11.44 -28.28
CA ALA A 159 4.10 -11.12 -28.32
C ALA A 159 3.41 -11.65 -27.07
N GLY A 160 2.54 -10.84 -26.48
CA GLY A 160 1.62 -11.23 -25.43
C GLY A 160 0.18 -11.03 -25.90
N SER A 161 -0.72 -11.91 -25.49
CA SER A 161 -2.16 -11.75 -25.74
C SER A 161 -2.99 -12.32 -24.59
N SER A 162 -4.00 -11.58 -24.20
CA SER A 162 -5.11 -12.00 -23.34
C SER A 162 -6.45 -11.90 -24.09
N PHE A 163 -6.42 -11.89 -25.43
CA PHE A 163 -7.63 -11.94 -26.25
C PHE A 163 -8.42 -13.19 -25.91
N VAL A 164 -9.74 -13.07 -25.93
CA VAL A 164 -10.67 -14.15 -25.60
C VAL A 164 -11.35 -14.67 -26.85
N ALA A 165 -11.66 -15.96 -26.85
CA ALA A 165 -12.55 -16.54 -27.85
C ALA A 165 -13.97 -15.97 -27.68
N THR A 166 -14.47 -15.33 -28.74
CA THR A 166 -15.82 -14.79 -28.87
C THR A 166 -16.79 -15.82 -29.46
N THR A 167 -16.26 -16.90 -30.03
CA THR A 167 -17.03 -18.05 -30.53
C THR A 167 -16.54 -19.33 -29.83
N GLY A 168 -17.42 -19.96 -29.04
CA GLY A 168 -17.03 -21.09 -28.21
C GLY A 168 -16.57 -22.31 -29.01
N ALA A 169 -15.60 -23.05 -28.48
CA ALA A 169 -15.42 -24.45 -28.84
C ALA A 169 -16.74 -25.20 -28.56
N ALA A 170 -17.33 -25.78 -29.61
CA ALA A 170 -18.54 -26.61 -29.58
C ALA A 170 -19.78 -26.01 -28.86
N GLY A 171 -20.49 -25.08 -29.52
CA GLY A 171 -21.96 -25.10 -29.49
C GLY A 171 -22.70 -24.27 -28.43
N ALA A 172 -22.07 -23.29 -27.78
CA ALA A 172 -22.79 -22.25 -27.05
C ALA A 172 -22.25 -20.86 -27.39
N ALA A 173 -22.95 -20.15 -28.28
CA ALA A 173 -22.87 -18.70 -28.29
C ALA A 173 -23.52 -18.22 -26.98
N ARG A 174 -22.72 -17.72 -26.04
CA ARG A 174 -23.21 -16.87 -24.93
C ARG A 174 -22.77 -15.43 -25.13
N VAL A 175 -22.81 -14.95 -26.38
CA VAL A 175 -23.24 -13.56 -26.57
C VAL A 175 -24.71 -13.57 -26.16
N LEU A 176 -24.98 -13.38 -24.86
CA LEU A 176 -26.30 -12.94 -24.42
C LEU A 176 -26.57 -11.71 -25.28
N SER A 177 -27.52 -11.85 -26.21
CA SER A 177 -27.99 -10.83 -27.14
C SER A 177 -27.73 -9.45 -26.54
N LEU A 178 -26.85 -8.64 -27.14
CA LEU A 178 -26.65 -7.24 -26.75
C LEU A 178 -28.06 -6.65 -26.56
N PRO A 179 -28.53 -6.44 -25.32
CA PRO A 179 -29.85 -5.87 -25.17
C PRO A 179 -29.74 -4.46 -25.75
N ALA A 180 -30.76 -4.04 -26.49
CA ALA A 180 -30.76 -2.74 -27.16
C ALA A 180 -30.50 -1.58 -26.17
N LEU A 181 -30.67 -1.81 -24.86
CA LEU A 181 -30.25 -0.99 -23.74
C LEU A 181 -29.78 -1.90 -22.57
N PRO A 182 -28.76 -1.52 -21.78
CA PRO A 182 -28.39 -2.23 -20.56
C PRO A 182 -29.59 -2.29 -19.59
N ALA A 183 -29.75 -3.40 -18.85
CA ALA A 183 -30.91 -3.57 -17.96
C ALA A 183 -30.83 -2.64 -16.74
N ASN A 184 -29.62 -2.27 -16.32
CA ASN A 184 -29.35 -1.18 -15.39
C ASN A 184 -28.63 0.00 -16.09
N SER A 185 -28.94 1.21 -15.66
CA SER A 185 -28.27 2.45 -16.02
C SER A 185 -26.88 2.53 -15.39
N ALA A 186 -26.02 3.41 -15.92
CA ALA A 186 -24.73 3.71 -15.31
C ALA A 186 -24.88 4.22 -13.85
N ALA A 187 -25.99 4.90 -13.55
CA ALA A 187 -26.31 5.36 -12.20
C ALA A 187 -26.58 4.19 -11.25
N GLU A 188 -27.41 3.22 -11.65
CA GLU A 188 -27.68 2.01 -10.87
C GLU A 188 -26.42 1.13 -10.71
N ALA A 189 -25.53 1.12 -11.72
CA ALA A 189 -24.23 0.45 -11.60
C ALA A 189 -23.33 1.12 -10.54
N LEU A 190 -23.30 2.47 -10.49
CA LEU A 190 -22.58 3.20 -9.46
C LEU A 190 -23.18 3.00 -8.08
N GLU A 191 -24.51 2.94 -7.96
CA GLU A 191 -25.20 2.61 -6.71
C GLU A 191 -24.83 1.21 -6.22
N SER A 192 -24.82 0.22 -7.13
CA SER A 192 -24.42 -1.15 -6.80
C SER A 192 -22.95 -1.22 -6.35
N PHE A 193 -22.07 -0.46 -7.00
CA PHE A 193 -20.67 -0.33 -6.60
C PHE A 193 -20.52 0.32 -5.22
N ALA A 194 -21.24 1.41 -4.96
CA ALA A 194 -21.19 2.10 -3.68
C ALA A 194 -21.76 1.25 -2.53
N GLU A 195 -22.87 0.55 -2.76
CA GLU A 195 -23.44 -0.40 -1.81
C GLU A 195 -22.45 -1.52 -1.48
N LYS A 196 -21.73 -2.03 -2.49
CA LYS A 196 -20.69 -3.03 -2.31
C LYS A 196 -19.55 -2.54 -1.40
N LEU A 197 -19.24 -1.24 -1.41
CA LEU A 197 -18.27 -0.59 -0.51
C LEU A 197 -18.85 -0.22 0.86
N GLY A 198 -20.14 -0.51 1.13
CA GLY A 198 -20.82 -0.09 2.35
C GLY A 198 -21.10 1.42 2.40
N ILE A 199 -21.06 2.10 1.25
CA ILE A 199 -21.28 3.55 1.13
C ILE A 199 -22.74 3.79 0.74
N THR A 200 -23.46 4.54 1.58
CA THR A 200 -24.81 4.99 1.21
C THR A 200 -24.70 6.19 0.28
N VAL A 201 -25.25 6.09 -0.93
CA VAL A 201 -25.28 7.20 -1.89
C VAL A 201 -26.43 8.15 -1.55
N PRO A 202 -26.18 9.38 -1.08
CA PRO A 202 -27.23 10.37 -0.91
C PRO A 202 -27.46 11.01 -2.29
N GLY A 203 -28.55 10.67 -2.97
CA GLY A 203 -28.83 11.13 -4.34
C GLY A 203 -28.65 12.64 -4.54
N ILE A 204 -27.94 13.05 -5.59
CA ILE A 204 -28.43 13.29 -6.96
C ILE A 204 -27.25 12.95 -7.88
N LEU A 205 -27.41 11.94 -8.73
CA LEU A 205 -26.51 11.70 -9.86
C LEU A 205 -27.01 12.53 -11.03
N THR A 206 -26.33 13.62 -11.39
CA THR A 206 -26.54 14.14 -12.75
C THR A 206 -25.87 13.16 -13.70
N SER A 207 -26.63 12.60 -14.63
CA SER A 207 -26.13 11.72 -15.68
C SER A 207 -26.16 12.45 -17.01
N THR A 208 -24.99 12.65 -17.62
CA THR A 208 -24.87 13.26 -18.94
C THR A 208 -24.34 12.23 -19.93
N TYR A 209 -25.09 11.98 -20.99
CA TYR A 209 -24.65 11.11 -22.08
C TYR A 209 -23.80 11.88 -23.09
N PHE A 210 -22.69 11.29 -23.51
CA PHE A 210 -21.87 11.77 -24.61
C PHE A 210 -21.69 10.66 -25.63
N ALA A 211 -22.04 10.94 -26.89
CA ALA A 211 -21.64 10.09 -28.00
C ALA A 211 -20.11 10.05 -28.11
N SER A 212 -19.54 8.96 -28.61
CA SER A 212 -18.08 8.73 -28.65
C SER A 212 -17.26 9.85 -29.28
N ASN A 213 -17.81 10.55 -30.28
CA ASN A 213 -17.18 11.68 -30.97
C ASN A 213 -17.43 13.05 -30.31
N GLN A 214 -18.17 13.09 -29.20
CA GLN A 214 -18.56 14.30 -28.47
C GLN A 214 -18.09 14.29 -27.00
N VAL A 215 -17.35 13.26 -26.58
CA VAL A 215 -16.82 13.20 -25.21
C VAL A 215 -15.80 14.32 -24.98
N PRO A 216 -15.97 15.15 -23.94
CA PRO A 216 -15.00 16.20 -23.61
C PRO A 216 -13.60 15.63 -23.34
N THR A 217 -12.55 16.35 -23.74
CA THR A 217 -11.16 15.90 -23.62
C THR A 217 -10.66 15.72 -22.18
N ASN A 218 -11.35 16.32 -21.20
CA ASN A 218 -11.05 16.21 -19.78
C ASN A 218 -11.78 15.05 -19.09
N VAL A 219 -12.62 14.30 -19.80
CA VAL A 219 -13.26 13.09 -19.28
C VAL A 219 -12.31 11.92 -19.49
N LEU A 220 -11.92 11.26 -18.39
CA LEU A 220 -11.10 10.07 -18.46
C LEU A 220 -11.90 8.93 -19.11
N ARG A 221 -11.36 8.32 -20.16
CA ARG A 221 -11.96 7.16 -20.84
C ARG A 221 -10.87 6.28 -21.44
N HIS A 222 -11.13 5.00 -21.57
CA HIS A 222 -10.20 4.03 -22.17
C HIS A 222 -10.63 3.61 -23.57
N GLY A 223 -11.94 3.49 -23.76
CA GLY A 223 -12.57 3.04 -24.98
C GLY A 223 -12.84 4.17 -25.95
N GLU A 224 -13.33 3.75 -27.12
CA GLU A 224 -13.90 4.64 -28.13
C GLU A 224 -15.43 4.55 -28.14
N SER A 225 -16.03 3.97 -27.09
CA SER A 225 -17.49 3.88 -26.94
C SER A 225 -18.09 5.20 -26.48
N ASP A 226 -19.42 5.25 -26.49
CA ASP A 226 -20.17 6.30 -25.80
C ASP A 226 -19.87 6.24 -24.29
N VAL A 227 -19.99 7.39 -23.63
CA VAL A 227 -19.69 7.55 -22.20
C VAL A 227 -20.87 8.21 -21.50
N VAL A 228 -21.25 7.68 -20.36
CA VAL A 228 -22.15 8.36 -19.42
C VAL A 228 -21.30 8.96 -18.31
N VAL A 229 -21.37 10.27 -18.12
CA VAL A 229 -20.64 10.96 -17.05
C VAL A 229 -21.60 11.23 -15.91
N LEU A 230 -21.29 10.66 -14.75
CA LEU A 230 -22.07 10.78 -13.51
C LEU A 230 -21.41 11.81 -12.59
N SER A 231 -22.21 12.62 -11.90
CA SER A 231 -21.73 13.47 -10.80
C SER A 231 -22.21 12.92 -9.48
N ALA A 232 -21.29 12.48 -8.62
CA ALA A 232 -21.60 11.86 -7.33
C ALA A 232 -20.71 12.46 -6.22
N PRO A 233 -20.90 13.74 -5.84
CA PRO A 233 -19.98 14.44 -4.93
C PRO A 233 -19.91 13.82 -3.52
N GLY A 234 -20.88 12.98 -3.14
CA GLY A 234 -20.82 12.22 -1.89
C GLY A 234 -19.86 11.02 -1.92
N ILE A 235 -19.40 10.60 -3.11
CA ILE A 235 -18.55 9.42 -3.32
C ILE A 235 -17.20 9.84 -3.92
N SER A 236 -17.26 10.60 -5.02
CA SER A 236 -16.12 10.89 -5.87
C SER A 236 -15.81 12.38 -5.95
N ARG A 237 -14.52 12.72 -5.89
CA ARG A 237 -14.04 14.10 -6.00
C ARG A 237 -14.17 14.67 -7.42
N HIS A 238 -14.30 13.79 -8.40
CA HIS A 238 -14.45 14.13 -9.81
C HIS A 238 -15.66 13.43 -10.41
N ALA A 239 -16.10 13.93 -11.57
CA ALA A 239 -17.13 13.27 -12.34
C ALA A 239 -16.67 11.86 -12.73
N ILE A 240 -17.58 10.89 -12.65
CA ILE A 240 -17.33 9.47 -12.83
C ILE A 240 -17.71 9.11 -14.27
N PRO A 241 -16.74 8.86 -15.16
CA PRO A 241 -17.03 8.30 -16.47
C PRO A 241 -17.43 6.83 -16.33
N ALA A 242 -18.53 6.49 -17.00
CA ALA A 242 -19.05 5.14 -17.12
C ALA A 242 -19.05 4.74 -18.60
N GLU A 243 -18.23 3.75 -18.96
CA GLU A 243 -18.09 3.24 -20.32
C GLU A 243 -18.83 1.91 -20.45
N ARG A 244 -19.56 1.71 -21.56
CA ARG A 244 -20.15 0.40 -21.83
C ARG A 244 -19.08 -0.53 -22.39
N VAL A 245 -18.88 -1.67 -21.74
CA VAL A 245 -17.85 -2.66 -22.08
C VAL A 245 -18.43 -4.07 -22.15
N LEU A 246 -17.66 -5.00 -22.71
CA LEU A 246 -17.88 -6.44 -22.56
C LEU A 246 -16.92 -6.97 -21.49
N ILE A 247 -17.44 -7.78 -20.59
CA ILE A 247 -16.74 -8.31 -19.42
C ILE A 247 -16.60 -9.83 -19.64
N PRO A 248 -15.38 -10.37 -19.75
CA PRO A 248 -15.16 -11.82 -19.71
C PRO A 248 -15.58 -12.42 -18.36
N THR A 249 -16.35 -13.49 -18.41
CA THR A 249 -16.77 -14.31 -17.26
C THR A 249 -16.55 -15.79 -17.58
N LYS A 250 -16.56 -16.66 -16.56
CA LYS A 250 -16.52 -18.12 -16.77
C LYS A 250 -17.68 -18.64 -17.65
N GLU A 251 -18.80 -17.92 -17.71
CA GLU A 251 -19.95 -18.23 -18.56
C GLU A 251 -19.87 -17.64 -19.98
N GLY A 252 -18.85 -16.85 -20.29
CA GLY A 252 -18.68 -16.15 -21.57
C GLY A 252 -18.63 -14.63 -21.41
N LEU A 253 -18.97 -13.88 -22.46
CA LEU A 253 -18.96 -12.42 -22.44
C LEU A 253 -20.30 -11.85 -21.96
N GLU A 254 -20.26 -10.93 -21.01
CA GLU A 254 -21.42 -10.16 -20.56
C GLU A 254 -21.24 -8.66 -20.89
N THR A 255 -22.33 -7.92 -21.11
CA THR A 255 -22.25 -6.45 -21.16
C THR A 255 -22.18 -5.87 -19.75
N GLY A 256 -21.42 -4.79 -19.58
CA GLY A 256 -21.28 -4.10 -18.29
C GLY A 256 -20.90 -2.64 -18.41
N TRP A 257 -20.75 -2.01 -17.25
CA TRP A 257 -20.28 -0.66 -17.07
C TRP A 257 -18.88 -0.67 -16.45
N ARG A 258 -17.93 -0.02 -17.10
CA ARG A 258 -16.63 0.31 -16.51
C ARG A 258 -16.74 1.69 -15.87
N LEU A 259 -16.61 1.77 -14.55
CA LEU A 259 -16.70 2.97 -13.74
C LEU A 259 -15.29 3.40 -13.30
N ASN A 260 -14.97 4.67 -13.46
CA ASN A 260 -13.75 5.24 -12.88
C ASN A 260 -14.12 6.17 -11.72
N VAL A 261 -13.85 5.74 -10.50
CA VAL A 261 -14.32 6.39 -9.26
C VAL A 261 -13.12 6.81 -8.43
N GLN A 262 -12.94 8.11 -8.23
CA GLN A 262 -11.85 8.63 -7.40
C GLN A 262 -12.40 9.12 -6.07
N MET A 263 -12.12 8.36 -5.00
CA MET A 263 -12.74 8.57 -3.69
C MET A 263 -12.40 9.96 -3.12
N ASN A 264 -13.34 10.55 -2.39
CA ASN A 264 -13.24 11.92 -1.84
C ASN A 264 -12.08 12.12 -0.84
N ASP A 265 -11.70 11.09 -0.11
CA ASP A 265 -10.59 11.06 0.84
C ASP A 265 -9.24 10.86 0.14
N GLY A 266 -9.23 10.17 -1.00
CA GLY A 266 -8.04 10.01 -1.86
C GLY A 266 -7.26 8.74 -1.57
N SER A 267 -7.85 7.90 -0.73
CA SER A 267 -7.36 6.56 -0.41
C SER A 267 -7.39 5.65 -1.62
N HIS A 268 -8.36 5.83 -2.53
CA HIS A 268 -8.58 4.91 -3.64
C HIS A 268 -8.94 5.62 -4.95
N TRP A 269 -8.50 5.01 -6.05
CA TRP A 269 -8.93 5.35 -7.39
C TRP A 269 -9.32 4.07 -8.12
N TYR A 270 -10.61 3.75 -8.05
CA TYR A 270 -11.13 2.50 -8.57
C TYR A 270 -11.45 2.57 -10.06
N ASP A 271 -11.03 1.53 -10.77
CA ASP A 271 -11.49 1.11 -12.08
C ASP A 271 -12.32 -0.16 -11.93
N ALA A 272 -13.64 0.00 -11.88
CA ALA A 272 -14.58 -1.05 -11.53
C ALA A 272 -15.42 -1.49 -12.74
N ALA A 273 -15.67 -2.78 -12.88
CA ALA A 273 -16.58 -3.34 -13.88
C ALA A 273 -17.83 -3.88 -13.18
N VAL A 274 -19.00 -3.40 -13.59
CA VAL A 274 -20.29 -3.76 -13.01
C VAL A 274 -21.17 -4.38 -14.09
N SER A 275 -21.76 -5.54 -13.81
CA SER A 275 -22.70 -6.22 -14.71
C SER A 275 -23.84 -5.29 -15.13
N ALA A 276 -24.11 -5.25 -16.44
CA ALA A 276 -25.24 -4.52 -16.97
C ALA A 276 -26.59 -5.26 -16.79
N THR A 277 -26.54 -6.51 -16.33
CA THR A 277 -27.69 -7.41 -16.21
C THR A 277 -28.24 -7.44 -14.80
N ASN A 278 -27.37 -7.52 -13.79
CA ASN A 278 -27.76 -7.74 -12.40
C ASN A 278 -27.09 -6.80 -11.38
N GLY A 279 -26.23 -5.87 -11.83
CA GLY A 279 -25.54 -4.93 -10.95
C GLY A 279 -24.40 -5.52 -10.12
N ALA A 280 -24.05 -6.79 -10.32
CA ALA A 280 -22.90 -7.39 -9.64
C ALA A 280 -21.61 -6.65 -10.02
N VAL A 281 -20.81 -6.30 -9.02
CA VAL A 281 -19.45 -5.79 -9.23
C VAL A 281 -18.57 -7.00 -9.60
N LEU A 282 -18.16 -7.07 -10.86
CA LEU A 282 -17.45 -8.21 -11.46
C LEU A 282 -15.93 -8.01 -11.45
N SER A 283 -15.45 -6.77 -11.42
CA SER A 283 -14.02 -6.44 -11.31
C SER A 283 -13.83 -5.13 -10.59
N VAL A 284 -12.75 -5.01 -9.84
CA VAL A 284 -12.24 -3.73 -9.32
C VAL A 284 -10.73 -3.76 -9.40
N SER A 285 -10.13 -2.72 -10.00
CA SER A 285 -8.70 -2.43 -9.86
C SER A 285 -8.55 -1.10 -9.13
N ASP A 286 -7.67 -1.03 -8.15
CA ASP A 286 -7.30 0.24 -7.54
C ASP A 286 -6.02 0.77 -8.20
N TRP A 287 -6.03 2.02 -8.63
CA TRP A 287 -4.90 2.68 -9.27
C TRP A 287 -4.04 3.47 -8.28
N VAL A 288 -4.42 3.53 -6.99
CA VAL A 288 -3.54 4.02 -5.95
C VAL A 288 -2.44 2.99 -5.69
N SER A 289 -1.18 3.44 -5.66
CA SER A 289 -0.03 2.61 -5.27
C SER A 289 0.17 2.74 -3.77
N ASP A 290 0.15 1.61 -3.07
CA ASP A 290 0.31 1.59 -1.62
C ASP A 290 1.78 1.56 -1.21
N ALA A 291 2.13 2.32 -0.17
CA ALA A 291 3.40 2.15 0.52
C ALA A 291 3.36 0.85 1.35
N SER A 292 4.47 0.10 1.38
CA SER A 292 4.57 -1.08 2.23
C SER A 292 5.89 -1.19 2.98
N TYR A 293 5.82 -1.75 4.19
CA TYR A 293 6.96 -1.83 5.12
C TYR A 293 7.03 -3.22 5.74
N ASN A 294 8.14 -3.94 5.54
CA ASN A 294 8.37 -5.24 6.16
C ASN A 294 9.14 -5.08 7.49
N VAL A 295 8.40 -5.02 8.60
CA VAL A 295 8.84 -4.52 9.92
C VAL A 295 8.34 -5.39 11.07
N PHE A 296 8.87 -5.19 12.28
CA PHE A 296 8.28 -5.77 13.49
C PHE A 296 7.08 -4.91 13.89
N ALA A 297 5.92 -5.21 13.32
CA ALA A 297 4.71 -4.44 13.55
C ALA A 297 4.22 -4.56 15.00
N ALA A 298 3.76 -3.45 15.59
CA ALA A 298 3.12 -3.45 16.89
C ALA A 298 1.96 -4.48 16.92
N PRO A 299 1.78 -5.24 18.02
CA PRO A 299 2.39 -5.04 19.33
C PRO A 299 3.74 -5.75 19.56
N LYS A 300 4.42 -6.26 18.51
CA LYS A 300 5.74 -6.90 18.68
C LYS A 300 6.74 -5.89 19.22
N GLU A 301 7.38 -6.21 20.34
CA GLU A 301 8.46 -5.42 20.91
C GLU A 301 9.74 -5.64 20.09
N SER A 302 9.97 -6.88 19.65
CA SER A 302 11.25 -7.24 19.03
C SER A 302 11.17 -8.51 18.16
N PRO A 303 12.28 -8.96 17.56
CA PRO A 303 12.33 -10.27 16.89
C PRO A 303 12.00 -11.47 17.80
N SER A 304 12.12 -11.31 19.12
CA SER A 304 11.75 -12.35 20.09
C SER A 304 10.24 -12.64 20.09
N ASP A 305 9.40 -11.71 19.63
CA ASP A 305 7.94 -11.82 19.62
C ASP A 305 7.38 -12.36 18.29
N GLY A 306 8.27 -12.74 17.37
CA GLY A 306 7.92 -13.36 16.09
C GLY A 306 8.50 -12.64 14.88
N GLY A 307 8.21 -13.19 13.69
CA GLY A 307 8.73 -12.66 12.42
C GLY A 307 8.15 -11.29 12.04
N ARG A 308 8.78 -10.63 11.07
CA ARG A 308 8.29 -9.35 10.51
C ARG A 308 6.94 -9.52 9.79
N THR A 309 6.20 -8.42 9.71
CA THR A 309 4.93 -8.28 8.99
C THR A 309 5.11 -7.25 7.88
N ASN A 310 4.60 -7.53 6.68
CA ASN A 310 4.51 -6.54 5.61
C ASN A 310 3.23 -5.71 5.79
N LEU A 311 3.36 -4.50 6.30
CA LEU A 311 2.24 -3.56 6.45
C LEU A 311 2.04 -2.76 5.18
N VAL A 312 0.80 -2.49 4.81
CA VAL A 312 0.41 -1.70 3.64
C VAL A 312 -0.32 -0.45 4.14
N ASN A 313 0.10 0.74 3.71
CA ASN A 313 -0.40 2.04 4.13
C ASN A 313 -0.73 2.15 5.65
N PRO A 314 0.23 1.86 6.55
CA PRO A 314 -0.02 1.85 7.99
C PRO A 314 -0.28 3.23 8.62
N GLN A 315 -0.12 4.31 7.85
CA GLN A 315 -0.33 5.68 8.32
C GLN A 315 -1.75 5.90 8.83
N ASN A 316 -1.87 6.72 9.87
CA ASN A 316 -3.16 7.19 10.30
C ASN A 316 -3.61 8.43 9.51
N ALA A 317 -4.77 8.37 8.85
CA ALA A 317 -5.28 9.46 8.01
C ALA A 317 -5.56 10.79 8.72
N VAL A 318 -5.65 10.82 10.07
CA VAL A 318 -5.83 12.06 10.84
C VAL A 318 -4.50 12.66 11.26
N ALA A 319 -3.57 11.82 11.75
CA ALA A 319 -2.27 12.28 12.23
C ALA A 319 -1.27 12.52 11.08
N SER A 320 -1.36 11.70 10.03
CA SER A 320 -0.51 11.71 8.85
C SER A 320 -1.38 11.74 7.57
N PRO A 321 -2.15 12.82 7.32
CA PRO A 321 -3.14 12.90 6.23
C PRO A 321 -2.54 12.80 4.81
N PHE A 322 -1.24 13.03 4.66
CA PHE A 322 -0.51 12.93 3.39
C PHE A 322 0.43 11.71 3.33
N GLY A 323 0.29 10.77 4.28
CA GLY A 323 1.19 9.65 4.44
C GLY A 323 2.49 10.02 5.14
N TRP A 324 3.39 9.04 5.25
CA TRP A 324 4.65 9.21 5.97
C TRP A 324 5.81 9.72 5.11
N HIS A 325 5.59 9.92 3.80
CA HIS A 325 6.62 10.32 2.83
C HIS A 325 6.38 11.70 2.19
N ASP A 326 5.55 12.51 2.83
CA ASP A 326 5.27 13.89 2.45
C ASP A 326 5.77 14.85 3.55
N THR A 327 6.22 16.04 3.15
CA THR A 327 6.52 17.14 4.10
C THR A 327 5.78 18.43 3.75
N ASN A 328 5.15 18.49 2.58
CA ASN A 328 4.69 19.73 1.99
C ASN A 328 3.16 19.87 1.99
N GLY A 329 2.43 18.86 2.46
CA GLY A 329 0.98 18.85 2.56
C GLY A 329 0.29 18.84 1.20
N VAL A 330 0.96 18.32 0.17
CA VAL A 330 0.39 18.06 -1.15
C VAL A 330 0.21 16.56 -1.30
N ALA A 331 -0.91 16.16 -1.89
CA ALA A 331 -1.18 14.74 -2.12
C ALA A 331 -0.10 14.10 -3.01
N GLY A 332 0.41 12.96 -2.56
CA GLY A 332 1.50 12.22 -3.20
C GLY A 332 2.79 12.32 -2.41
N ALA A 333 3.57 11.24 -2.41
CA ALA A 333 4.85 11.22 -1.72
C ALA A 333 5.88 12.12 -2.44
N GLU A 334 6.51 13.01 -1.66
CA GLU A 334 7.67 13.77 -2.12
C GLU A 334 8.94 12.91 -2.07
N PHE A 335 9.03 12.04 -1.07
CA PHE A 335 10.18 11.20 -0.83
C PHE A 335 9.88 9.76 -1.21
N THR A 336 10.87 9.11 -1.82
CA THR A 336 10.88 7.65 -2.00
C THR A 336 11.76 6.96 -0.96
N THR A 337 12.30 7.73 -0.01
CA THR A 337 13.17 7.29 1.08
C THR A 337 12.48 7.39 2.43
N THR A 338 13.09 6.86 3.50
CA THR A 338 12.62 6.95 4.89
C THR A 338 12.67 8.38 5.47
N THR A 339 11.99 9.31 4.80
CA THR A 339 11.91 10.74 5.12
C THR A 339 10.48 11.20 4.91
N GLY A 340 9.93 11.95 5.86
CA GLY A 340 8.68 12.68 5.71
C GLY A 340 8.38 13.56 6.90
N ASN A 341 7.10 13.90 7.09
CA ASN A 341 6.69 14.95 8.00
C ASN A 341 7.10 14.69 9.46
N ASN A 342 6.99 13.45 9.92
CA ASN A 342 7.12 13.12 11.35
C ASN A 342 8.57 12.79 11.73
N VAL A 343 9.30 12.16 10.81
CA VAL A 343 10.63 11.58 11.05
C VAL A 343 11.45 11.52 9.76
N SER A 344 12.76 11.73 9.90
CA SER A 344 13.77 11.37 8.91
C SER A 344 14.69 10.32 9.54
N ALA A 345 14.67 9.09 8.99
CA ALA A 345 15.45 7.97 9.51
C ALA A 345 16.59 7.58 8.57
N TYR A 346 17.78 7.36 9.11
CA TYR A 346 19.04 7.14 8.39
C TYR A 346 20.09 6.51 9.31
N THR A 347 21.28 6.17 8.81
CA THR A 347 22.40 5.75 9.69
C THR A 347 23.37 6.89 9.96
N ASP A 348 23.98 6.91 11.15
CA ASP A 348 25.08 7.81 11.52
C ASP A 348 26.23 7.00 12.12
N THR A 349 26.85 6.17 11.30
CA THR A 349 27.84 5.18 11.77
C THR A 349 29.19 5.78 12.12
N ASP A 350 29.48 7.01 11.68
CA ASP A 350 30.68 7.77 12.03
C ASP A 350 30.46 8.80 13.15
N ALA A 351 29.23 8.87 13.70
CA ALA A 351 28.82 9.67 14.84
C ALA A 351 29.03 11.19 14.65
N ASN A 352 28.84 11.66 13.42
CA ASN A 352 29.05 13.06 13.07
C ASN A 352 27.75 13.90 13.15
N ASN A 353 26.61 13.28 13.49
CA ASN A 353 25.25 13.83 13.53
C ASN A 353 24.75 14.32 12.17
N VAL A 354 25.20 13.67 11.10
CA VAL A 354 24.81 13.91 9.71
C VAL A 354 24.48 12.57 9.07
N PRO A 355 23.41 12.46 8.26
CA PRO A 355 23.10 11.22 7.57
C PRO A 355 24.28 10.69 6.74
N ASP A 356 24.63 9.42 6.96
CA ASP A 356 25.56 8.70 6.10
C ASP A 356 25.04 8.71 4.65
N ALA A 357 25.94 8.83 3.67
CA ALA A 357 25.55 8.89 2.27
C ALA A 357 24.77 7.64 1.82
N GLY A 358 23.53 7.82 1.36
CA GLY A 358 22.67 6.74 0.88
C GLY A 358 22.10 5.84 1.98
N SER A 359 22.15 6.27 3.24
CA SER A 359 21.69 5.48 4.39
C SER A 359 20.19 5.50 4.65
N ALA A 360 19.46 6.47 4.07
CA ALA A 360 18.00 6.46 4.01
C ALA A 360 17.55 5.52 2.88
N PRO A 361 17.01 4.32 3.17
CA PRO A 361 16.67 3.34 2.15
C PRO A 361 15.60 3.85 1.20
N ASN A 362 15.69 3.50 -0.08
CA ASN A 362 14.77 3.93 -1.12
C ASN A 362 13.78 2.79 -1.46
N GLY A 363 12.48 3.02 -1.26
CA GLY A 363 11.39 2.10 -1.58
C GLY A 363 10.94 2.16 -3.05
N THR A 364 11.67 2.88 -3.91
CA THR A 364 11.32 3.24 -5.29
C THR A 364 10.07 4.12 -5.38
N ALA A 365 9.63 4.42 -6.60
CA ALA A 365 8.36 5.13 -6.82
C ALA A 365 7.14 4.39 -6.24
N ALA A 366 7.25 3.07 -6.03
CA ALA A 366 6.19 2.25 -5.44
C ALA A 366 6.22 2.19 -3.91
N LEU A 367 7.20 2.83 -3.24
CA LEU A 367 7.32 2.86 -1.77
C LEU A 367 7.30 1.46 -1.11
N LEU A 368 8.03 0.51 -1.71
CA LEU A 368 8.14 -0.87 -1.24
C LEU A 368 9.40 -1.04 -0.38
N PHE A 369 9.26 -0.92 0.94
CA PHE A 369 10.34 -1.07 1.92
C PHE A 369 10.40 -2.51 2.45
N ASN A 370 10.74 -3.44 1.55
CA ASN A 370 10.90 -4.86 1.85
C ASN A 370 12.36 -5.30 1.72
N PHE A 371 13.18 -4.95 2.71
CA PHE A 371 14.60 -5.31 2.71
C PHE A 371 14.86 -6.63 3.43
N ALA A 372 15.88 -7.36 2.96
CA ALA A 372 16.32 -8.61 3.58
C ALA A 372 16.83 -8.36 5.01
N LEU A 373 16.58 -9.34 5.89
CA LEU A 373 17.04 -9.35 7.27
C LEU A 373 17.52 -10.76 7.61
N ASP A 374 18.79 -10.89 7.97
CA ASP A 374 19.37 -12.11 8.53
C ASP A 374 20.05 -11.78 9.86
N LEU A 375 19.36 -12.08 10.96
CA LEU A 375 19.85 -11.81 12.32
C LEU A 375 21.02 -12.71 12.73
N ALA A 376 21.39 -13.71 11.92
CA ALA A 376 22.63 -14.47 12.13
C ALA A 376 23.88 -13.73 11.62
N GLN A 377 23.70 -12.63 10.88
CA GLN A 377 24.79 -11.78 10.39
C GLN A 377 25.03 -10.57 11.30
N ALA A 378 26.14 -9.89 11.08
CA ALA A 378 26.46 -8.64 11.78
C ALA A 378 25.46 -7.52 11.42
N PRO A 379 25.15 -6.58 12.35
CA PRO A 379 24.25 -5.46 12.10
C PRO A 379 24.48 -4.66 10.83
N SER A 380 25.74 -4.48 10.44
CA SER A 380 26.11 -3.75 9.23
C SER A 380 25.56 -4.33 7.93
N THR A 381 25.11 -5.59 7.93
CA THR A 381 24.63 -6.30 6.72
C THR A 381 23.16 -6.03 6.39
N TYR A 382 22.37 -5.50 7.32
CA TYR A 382 20.92 -5.33 7.17
C TYR A 382 20.42 -3.92 7.52
N ARG A 383 21.28 -2.90 7.40
CA ARG A 383 20.95 -1.49 7.65
C ARG A 383 19.66 -1.01 6.99
N PRO A 384 19.34 -1.36 5.73
CA PRO A 384 18.07 -0.93 5.14
C PRO A 384 16.83 -1.44 5.89
N ALA A 385 16.88 -2.66 6.42
CA ALA A 385 15.79 -3.20 7.24
C ALA A 385 15.72 -2.49 8.61
N ALA A 386 16.87 -2.20 9.23
CA ALA A 386 16.96 -1.49 10.51
C ALA A 386 16.37 -0.07 10.41
N VAL A 387 16.82 0.72 9.43
CA VAL A 387 16.32 2.09 9.21
C VAL A 387 14.83 2.08 8.86
N THR A 388 14.36 1.08 8.11
CA THR A 388 12.91 0.94 7.80
C THR A 388 12.10 0.64 9.07
N ASN A 389 12.58 -0.22 9.96
CA ASN A 389 11.90 -0.50 11.22
C ASN A 389 11.86 0.73 12.13
N LEU A 390 12.98 1.46 12.23
CA LEU A 390 13.07 2.72 12.98
C LEU A 390 12.11 3.79 12.44
N PHE A 391 12.04 3.94 11.11
CA PHE A 391 11.10 4.84 10.44
C PHE A 391 9.65 4.47 10.75
N TYR A 392 9.29 3.19 10.63
CA TYR A 392 7.96 2.69 10.97
C TYR A 392 7.61 2.96 12.43
N ALA A 393 8.49 2.61 13.37
CA ALA A 393 8.24 2.71 14.79
C ALA A 393 8.03 4.18 15.23
N ASN A 394 8.85 5.11 14.73
CA ASN A 394 8.69 6.54 15.00
C ASN A 394 7.37 7.11 14.45
N ASN A 395 7.01 6.76 13.22
CA ASN A 395 5.74 7.20 12.64
C ASN A 395 4.53 6.59 13.36
N PHE A 396 4.59 5.30 13.71
CA PHE A 396 3.52 4.61 14.43
C PHE A 396 3.24 5.27 15.78
N ILE A 397 4.28 5.50 16.60
CA ILE A 397 4.09 6.15 17.89
C ILE A 397 3.62 7.60 17.71
N HIS A 398 4.17 8.36 16.76
CA HIS A 398 3.68 9.70 16.42
C HIS A 398 2.16 9.69 16.18
N ASP A 399 1.69 8.82 15.29
CA ASP A 399 0.28 8.76 14.92
C ASP A 399 -0.61 8.39 16.11
N VAL A 400 -0.18 7.43 16.94
CA VAL A 400 -0.90 7.05 18.16
C VAL A 400 -0.99 8.21 19.15
N VAL A 401 0.11 8.90 19.43
CA VAL A 401 0.11 9.96 20.45
C VAL A 401 -0.54 11.24 19.96
N HIS A 402 -0.51 11.51 18.66
CA HIS A 402 -1.29 12.58 18.03
C HIS A 402 -2.79 12.39 18.28
N HIS A 403 -3.31 11.17 18.08
CA HIS A 403 -4.71 10.83 18.42
C HIS A 403 -5.05 11.04 19.89
N HIS A 404 -4.04 10.94 20.74
CA HIS A 404 -4.16 11.11 22.18
C HIS A 404 -3.85 12.55 22.64
N GLY A 405 -3.66 13.48 21.72
CA GLY A 405 -3.54 14.92 21.99
C GLY A 405 -2.12 15.43 22.16
N PHE A 406 -1.10 14.64 21.79
CA PHE A 406 0.22 15.18 21.48
C PHE A 406 0.23 15.65 20.01
N ASP A 407 -0.50 16.74 19.78
CA ASP A 407 -0.72 17.39 18.50
C ASP A 407 0.22 18.59 18.30
N GLU A 408 0.04 19.29 17.18
CA GLU A 408 0.84 20.44 16.77
C GLU A 408 0.87 21.56 17.82
N VAL A 409 -0.25 21.86 18.48
CA VAL A 409 -0.32 22.87 19.55
C VAL A 409 0.42 22.41 20.81
N SER A 410 0.44 21.10 21.04
CA SER A 410 1.10 20.47 22.17
C SER A 410 2.60 20.24 21.95
N GLY A 411 3.13 20.67 20.80
CA GLY A 411 4.55 20.62 20.46
C GLY A 411 5.01 19.24 20.04
N ASN A 412 4.24 18.58 19.19
CA ASN A 412 4.65 17.33 18.55
C ASN A 412 5.79 17.55 17.53
N PHE A 413 6.20 16.49 16.84
CA PHE A 413 7.37 16.50 15.96
C PHE A 413 6.93 16.42 14.51
N GLN A 414 6.89 17.57 13.83
CA GLN A 414 6.45 17.65 12.44
C GLN A 414 7.26 18.70 11.66
N VAL A 415 7.66 18.39 10.42
CA VAL A 415 8.20 19.40 9.49
C VAL A 415 7.16 20.49 9.25
N ARG A 416 5.93 20.09 9.01
CA ARG A 416 4.80 20.97 8.74
C ARG A 416 3.65 20.66 9.67
N ASN A 417 3.14 21.73 10.27
CA ASN A 417 1.90 21.70 11.05
C ASN A 417 0.73 21.98 10.10
N TYR A 418 -0.06 20.96 9.80
CA TYR A 418 -1.18 21.02 8.87
C TYR A 418 -2.36 21.84 9.41
N SER A 419 -2.51 21.97 10.73
CA SER A 419 -3.49 22.89 11.33
C SER A 419 -3.08 24.36 11.22
N GLY A 420 -1.79 24.63 10.96
CA GLY A 420 -1.20 25.96 10.98
C GLY A 420 -0.99 26.54 12.39
N LEU A 421 -1.13 25.72 13.43
CA LEU A 421 -0.86 26.06 14.83
C LEU A 421 0.43 25.41 15.33
N GLY A 422 0.95 25.84 16.49
CA GLY A 422 2.22 25.35 17.02
C GLY A 422 3.45 25.82 16.23
N THR A 423 4.62 25.22 16.52
CA THR A 423 5.87 25.53 15.82
C THR A 423 6.43 24.29 15.13
N GLY A 424 6.15 24.12 13.83
CA GLY A 424 6.72 23.01 13.05
C GLY A 424 8.19 23.23 12.68
N GLY A 425 8.69 22.37 11.80
CA GLY A 425 10.09 22.36 11.35
C GLY A 425 10.97 21.44 12.19
N ASP A 426 10.36 20.49 12.91
CA ASP A 426 11.01 19.68 13.92
C ASP A 426 10.66 18.19 13.87
N PRO A 427 10.80 17.53 12.70
CA PRO A 427 10.71 16.08 12.64
C PRO A 427 11.76 15.44 13.54
N VAL A 428 11.51 14.20 13.97
CA VAL A 428 12.55 13.41 14.62
C VAL A 428 13.65 13.06 13.63
N ASN A 429 14.89 13.39 13.97
CA ASN A 429 16.07 12.85 13.29
C ASN A 429 16.41 11.51 13.96
N ALA A 430 16.17 10.40 13.28
CA ALA A 430 16.29 9.06 13.84
C ALA A 430 17.51 8.33 13.25
N GLU A 431 18.54 8.16 14.08
CA GLU A 431 19.85 7.64 13.73
C GLU A 431 19.97 6.17 14.11
N ALA A 432 19.88 5.30 13.09
CA ALA A 432 20.06 3.87 13.20
C ALA A 432 21.55 3.49 13.25
N GLN A 433 21.88 2.48 14.04
CA GLN A 433 23.25 1.97 14.24
C GLN A 433 24.28 3.09 14.47
N ASP A 434 23.91 4.11 15.25
CA ASP A 434 24.73 5.28 15.51
C ASP A 434 26.08 4.88 16.15
N GLY A 435 27.17 5.46 15.65
CA GLY A 435 28.54 5.13 16.05
C GLY A 435 28.99 5.75 17.38
N GLY A 436 28.18 6.62 17.97
CA GLY A 436 28.46 7.39 19.19
C GLY A 436 28.34 6.57 20.48
N GLY A 437 27.76 5.36 20.40
CA GLY A 437 27.55 4.50 21.56
C GLY A 437 27.35 3.03 21.23
N LEU A 438 27.29 2.22 22.29
CA LEU A 438 26.94 0.80 22.27
C LEU A 438 26.12 0.49 23.52
N ASN A 439 25.27 -0.54 23.46
CA ASN A 439 24.49 -1.05 24.59
C ASN A 439 23.61 0.02 25.26
N ASN A 440 23.04 0.93 24.47
CA ASN A 440 22.18 1.99 24.95
C ASN A 440 21.32 2.55 23.80
N ALA A 441 20.54 3.58 24.08
CA ALA A 441 20.00 4.53 23.12
C ALA A 441 19.88 5.90 23.81
N ASN A 442 19.55 6.96 23.08
CA ASN A 442 19.17 8.23 23.69
C ASN A 442 18.27 9.08 22.79
N PHE A 443 17.56 10.03 23.40
CA PHE A 443 16.73 11.00 22.72
C PHE A 443 16.95 12.43 23.24
N ALA A 444 17.49 13.30 22.39
CA ALA A 444 17.65 14.71 22.68
C ALA A 444 16.38 15.49 22.28
N THR A 445 15.73 16.15 23.25
CA THR A 445 14.48 16.91 23.02
C THR A 445 14.67 18.41 23.19
N PRO A 446 15.11 19.16 22.15
CA PRO A 446 15.09 20.61 22.20
C PRO A 446 13.64 21.16 22.21
N PRO A 447 13.46 22.46 22.49
CA PRO A 447 12.14 23.09 22.43
C PRO A 447 11.47 22.97 21.06
N ASP A 448 10.15 23.19 21.04
CA ASP A 448 9.30 23.20 19.84
C ASP A 448 9.90 24.01 18.67
N GLY A 449 9.80 23.48 17.46
CA GLY A 449 10.40 24.08 16.25
C GLY A 449 11.89 23.79 16.06
N THR A 450 12.49 22.93 16.89
CA THR A 450 13.82 22.35 16.65
C THR A 450 13.72 20.82 16.65
N SER A 451 14.23 20.17 15.61
CA SER A 451 14.21 18.71 15.50
C SER A 451 14.84 18.03 16.71
N PRO A 452 14.15 17.11 17.38
CA PRO A 452 14.80 16.19 18.30
C PRO A 452 15.66 15.18 17.55
N ARG A 453 16.55 14.51 18.28
CA ARG A 453 17.43 13.48 17.73
C ARG A 453 17.35 12.21 18.56
N MET A 454 17.01 11.11 17.91
CA MET A 454 17.02 9.76 18.48
C MET A 454 18.26 9.03 17.97
N GLN A 455 19.07 8.49 18.87
CA GLN A 455 20.27 7.72 18.52
C GLN A 455 20.10 6.29 19.03
N MET A 456 20.02 5.35 18.10
CA MET A 456 19.88 3.92 18.37
C MET A 456 21.23 3.23 18.18
N PHE A 457 21.63 2.40 19.15
CA PHE A 457 22.93 1.75 19.13
C PHE A 457 22.85 0.23 18.95
N ASN A 458 23.98 -0.34 18.52
CA ASN A 458 24.20 -1.78 18.55
C ASN A 458 24.49 -2.28 19.98
N TRP A 459 24.10 -3.53 20.25
CA TRP A 459 24.23 -4.20 21.55
C TRP A 459 25.15 -5.42 21.45
N THR A 460 26.24 -5.41 22.22
CA THR A 460 27.33 -6.39 22.17
C THR A 460 27.19 -7.51 23.22
N LEU A 461 25.99 -7.72 23.75
CA LEU A 461 25.68 -8.71 24.78
C LEU A 461 25.38 -10.12 24.22
N SER A 462 25.52 -10.30 22.90
CA SER A 462 25.35 -11.58 22.20
C SER A 462 26.29 -11.68 20.99
N THR A 463 26.30 -12.84 20.33
CA THR A 463 27.10 -13.06 19.11
C THR A 463 26.21 -13.71 18.02
N PRO A 464 25.99 -13.04 16.87
CA PRO A 464 26.40 -11.66 16.55
C PRO A 464 25.76 -10.63 17.51
N SER A 465 26.28 -9.40 17.51
CA SER A 465 25.65 -8.27 18.22
C SER A 465 24.20 -8.10 17.76
N ARG A 466 23.32 -7.70 18.68
CA ARG A 466 21.93 -7.35 18.36
C ARG A 466 21.83 -5.88 18.01
N ASP A 467 20.93 -5.57 17.10
CA ASP A 467 20.67 -4.21 16.64
C ASP A 467 19.49 -3.61 17.43
N GLY A 468 19.70 -2.48 18.10
CA GLY A 468 18.67 -1.80 18.89
C GLY A 468 17.51 -1.27 18.02
N ASP A 469 17.75 -1.07 16.72
CA ASP A 469 16.75 -0.61 15.76
C ASP A 469 15.60 -1.61 15.51
N PHE A 470 15.72 -2.85 16.00
CA PHE A 470 14.65 -3.84 15.99
C PHE A 470 13.98 -4.05 17.34
N ASP A 471 14.40 -3.33 18.38
CA ASP A 471 13.75 -3.33 19.69
C ASP A 471 12.82 -2.11 19.80
N ASN A 472 11.58 -2.27 19.33
CA ASN A 472 10.56 -1.23 19.39
C ASN A 472 10.28 -0.75 20.82
N GLY A 473 10.52 -1.59 21.84
CA GLY A 473 10.42 -1.18 23.23
C GLY A 473 11.40 -0.05 23.56
N ILE A 474 12.64 -0.16 23.10
CA ILE A 474 13.65 0.89 23.23
C ILE A 474 13.25 2.13 22.40
N ILE A 475 12.84 1.95 21.14
CA ILE A 475 12.44 3.07 20.27
C ILE A 475 11.28 3.89 20.90
N TYR A 476 10.25 3.20 21.41
CA TYR A 476 9.11 3.84 22.05
C TYR A 476 9.49 4.50 23.39
N HIS A 477 10.43 3.91 24.14
CA HIS A 477 11.01 4.53 25.34
C HIS A 477 11.68 5.86 24.97
N GLU A 478 12.57 5.86 23.98
CA GLU A 478 13.29 7.06 23.56
C GLU A 478 12.33 8.16 23.08
N PHE A 479 11.34 7.81 22.28
CA PHE A 479 10.30 8.76 21.85
C PHE A 479 9.47 9.28 23.05
N GLY A 480 9.29 8.46 24.09
CA GLY A 480 8.67 8.84 25.36
C GLY A 480 9.39 9.99 26.08
N HIS A 481 10.71 10.09 25.95
CA HIS A 481 11.45 11.27 26.42
C HIS A 481 11.05 12.52 25.64
N GLY A 482 10.87 12.39 24.32
CA GLY A 482 10.36 13.46 23.46
C GLY A 482 9.00 13.98 23.95
N ILE A 483 8.04 13.09 24.13
CA ILE A 483 6.67 13.43 24.57
C ILE A 483 6.71 14.12 25.94
N SER A 484 7.40 13.52 26.91
CA SER A 484 7.41 14.00 28.29
C SER A 484 8.13 15.35 28.43
N ASN A 485 9.23 15.58 27.71
CA ASN A 485 9.96 16.85 27.74
C ASN A 485 9.22 17.98 27.01
N ARG A 486 8.56 17.71 25.88
CA ARG A 486 7.75 18.74 25.18
C ARG A 486 6.51 19.16 25.98
N LEU A 487 5.84 18.20 26.63
CA LEU A 487 4.62 18.50 27.39
C LEU A 487 4.91 19.12 28.76
N THR A 488 5.97 18.71 29.44
CA THR A 488 6.24 19.15 30.82
C THR A 488 6.82 20.55 30.84
N GLY A 489 6.11 21.51 31.43
CA GLY A 489 6.52 22.93 31.40
C GLY A 489 6.14 23.67 30.11
N GLY A 490 5.54 22.96 29.14
CA GLY A 490 5.06 23.48 27.86
C GLY A 490 6.11 23.39 26.73
N PRO A 491 5.68 23.44 25.46
CA PRO A 491 6.53 23.10 24.30
C PRO A 491 7.83 23.92 24.17
N ALA A 492 7.82 25.16 24.69
CA ALA A 492 8.98 26.05 24.64
C ALA A 492 10.03 25.78 25.75
N ASN A 493 9.79 24.85 26.69
CA ASN A 493 10.65 24.61 27.85
C ASN A 493 11.00 23.13 28.06
N SER A 494 12.07 22.68 27.42
CA SER A 494 12.59 21.31 27.58
C SER A 494 13.45 21.08 28.83
N SER A 495 13.49 22.01 29.79
CA SER A 495 14.33 21.89 31.00
C SER A 495 13.54 21.47 32.25
N ALA A 496 12.26 21.14 32.11
CA ALA A 496 11.37 20.86 33.23
C ALA A 496 11.61 19.49 33.91
N LEU A 497 12.27 18.54 33.21
CA LEU A 497 12.57 17.19 33.71
C LEU A 497 14.06 16.97 34.03
N THR A 498 14.74 17.98 34.57
CA THR A 498 16.21 17.96 34.78
C THR A 498 16.67 17.56 36.18
N THR A 499 15.79 17.61 37.19
CA THR A 499 16.15 17.23 38.57
C THR A 499 16.00 15.73 38.78
N LEU A 500 16.65 15.16 39.80
CA LEU A 500 16.68 13.71 40.02
C LEU A 500 15.29 13.05 39.98
N GLN A 501 14.31 13.57 40.73
CA GLN A 501 12.98 12.98 40.77
C GLN A 501 12.21 13.21 39.47
N SER A 502 12.29 14.42 38.87
CA SER A 502 11.57 14.71 37.64
C SER A 502 12.14 13.95 36.43
N ARG A 503 13.46 13.81 36.36
CA ARG A 503 14.13 12.96 35.39
C ARG A 503 13.76 11.49 35.57
N GLY A 504 13.75 10.98 36.80
CA GLY A 504 13.32 9.60 37.08
C GLY A 504 11.87 9.33 36.68
N MET A 505 10.97 10.32 36.80
CA MET A 505 9.62 10.21 36.23
C MET A 505 9.64 10.18 34.69
N GLY A 506 10.54 10.94 34.06
CA GLY A 506 10.83 10.88 32.62
C GLY A 506 11.11 9.46 32.15
N GLU A 507 12.07 8.78 32.77
CA GLU A 507 12.39 7.37 32.49
C GLU A 507 11.16 6.47 32.67
N GLY A 508 10.41 6.63 33.78
CA GLY A 508 9.24 5.81 34.06
C GLY A 508 8.06 6.04 33.10
N TRP A 509 7.87 7.26 32.59
CA TRP A 509 6.87 7.54 31.55
C TRP A 509 7.27 6.95 30.20
N SER A 510 8.56 7.00 29.87
CA SER A 510 9.11 6.35 28.68
C SER A 510 8.88 4.84 28.67
N ASP A 511 9.20 4.17 29.78
CA ASP A 511 8.89 2.74 29.97
C ASP A 511 7.39 2.47 29.85
N PHE A 512 6.55 3.32 30.43
CA PHE A 512 5.11 3.18 30.33
C PHE A 512 4.62 3.22 28.86
N PHE A 513 5.11 4.14 28.04
CA PHE A 513 4.75 4.18 26.61
C PHE A 513 5.20 2.92 25.88
N ALA A 514 6.44 2.48 26.11
CA ALA A 514 6.96 1.24 25.52
C ALA A 514 6.06 0.04 25.86
N LEU A 515 5.78 -0.17 27.15
CA LEU A 515 4.94 -1.27 27.63
C LEU A 515 3.50 -1.20 27.11
N MET A 516 2.93 0.01 27.02
CA MET A 516 1.57 0.19 26.53
C MET A 516 1.44 -0.08 25.03
N LEU A 517 2.45 0.25 24.24
CA LEU A 517 2.41 0.08 22.78
C LEU A 517 2.78 -1.34 22.34
N THR A 518 3.47 -2.09 23.19
CA THR A 518 3.82 -3.50 22.96
C THR A 518 2.96 -4.47 23.79
N GLN A 519 1.86 -4.00 24.37
CA GLN A 519 0.93 -4.87 25.08
C GLN A 519 0.12 -5.74 24.10
N THR A 520 -0.16 -6.97 24.50
CA THR A 520 -1.00 -7.88 23.73
C THR A 520 -2.34 -8.12 24.41
N ALA A 521 -3.33 -8.60 23.65
CA ALA A 521 -4.64 -8.95 24.20
C ALA A 521 -4.59 -10.11 25.22
N THR A 522 -3.46 -10.82 25.33
CA THR A 522 -3.24 -11.91 26.28
C THR A 522 -2.59 -11.46 27.59
N ASP A 523 -2.10 -10.23 27.68
CA ASP A 523 -1.44 -9.71 28.89
C ASP A 523 -2.44 -9.47 30.02
N LEU A 524 -2.06 -9.84 31.25
CA LEU A 524 -2.88 -9.76 32.46
C LEU A 524 -2.27 -8.85 33.53
N ALA A 525 -3.11 -8.42 34.49
CA ALA A 525 -2.77 -7.44 35.54
C ALA A 525 -1.69 -7.85 36.57
N GLY A 526 -0.96 -8.93 36.35
CA GLY A 526 0.18 -9.37 37.18
C GLY A 526 1.34 -9.92 36.37
N ASP A 527 1.27 -9.85 35.03
CA ASP A 527 2.35 -10.30 34.17
C ASP A 527 3.53 -9.36 34.30
N VAL A 528 4.72 -9.94 34.43
CA VAL A 528 5.97 -9.17 34.46
C VAL A 528 6.41 -8.94 33.03
N ARG A 529 6.63 -7.66 32.69
CA ARG A 529 7.15 -7.24 31.39
C ARG A 529 8.53 -6.61 31.57
N GLY A 530 9.50 -7.07 30.79
CA GLY A 530 10.81 -6.44 30.70
C GLY A 530 10.80 -5.28 29.70
N ILE A 531 11.91 -4.56 29.65
CA ILE A 531 12.20 -3.55 28.63
C ILE A 531 13.53 -3.91 27.98
N GLY A 532 13.60 -3.87 26.65
CA GLY A 532 14.84 -4.11 25.91
C GLY A 532 15.33 -5.55 26.00
N THR A 533 14.42 -6.51 26.21
CA THR A 533 14.79 -7.91 26.49
C THR A 533 15.56 -8.55 25.33
N TYR A 534 15.20 -8.19 24.10
CA TYR A 534 15.96 -8.57 22.92
C TYR A 534 17.34 -7.94 22.93
N ALA A 535 17.46 -6.62 23.03
CA ALA A 535 18.77 -5.96 23.01
C ALA A 535 19.71 -6.46 24.15
N LEU A 536 19.13 -6.77 25.31
CA LEU A 536 19.84 -7.26 26.51
C LEU A 536 20.19 -8.76 26.48
N ASN A 537 19.77 -9.49 25.45
CA ASN A 537 19.98 -10.94 25.34
C ASN A 537 19.40 -11.74 26.52
N GLN A 538 18.15 -11.45 26.88
CA GLN A 538 17.43 -12.07 28.00
C GLN A 538 16.39 -13.10 27.55
#